data_AF-A0A537BQA9-F1
#
_entry.id   AF-A0A537BQA9-F1
#
_cell.length_a   1.000
_cell.length_b   1.000
_cell.length_c   1.000
_cell.angle_alpha   90.00
_cell.angle_beta   90.00
_cell.angle_gamma   90.00
#
_symmetry.space_group_name_H-M   'P 1'
#
loop_
_entity.id
_entity.type
_entity.pdbx_description
1 polymer ?
#
loop_
_entity_poly.entity_id
_entity_poly.type
_entity_poly.pdbx_seq_one_letter_code
_entity_poly.pdbx_strand_id
1 'polypeptide(L)'
;MNEAQYPPRLLFPALRPLYVFLEPLSWLLIRCACGLILAVHGWGKITRGAQAMAPTFAKLGYEHPVALVYLLIFVEFFGGISIAAGLFTRFFAAAVAIEMAVITFVHYWANGFSWL
;
A
#
# COMPACT_ATOMS: atom_id res chain seq x y z
N MET A 1 10.73 29.66 4.08
CA MET A 1 11.97 29.00 4.53
C MET A 1 12.33 28.02 3.43
N ASN A 2 13.37 28.29 2.66
CA ASN A 2 13.74 27.50 1.48
C ASN A 2 14.58 26.30 1.92
N GLU A 3 14.05 25.09 1.76
CA GLU A 3 14.63 23.79 2.14
C GLU A 3 15.95 23.41 1.39
N ALA A 4 16.64 24.36 0.74
CA ALA A 4 17.73 24.06 -0.19
C ALA A 4 19.08 24.66 0.22
N GLN A 5 19.38 24.78 1.51
CA GLN A 5 20.64 25.40 1.94
C GLN A 5 21.84 24.43 1.95
N TYR A 6 21.61 23.11 1.93
CA TYR A 6 22.64 22.09 1.73
C TYR A 6 22.09 20.90 0.94
N PRO A 7 22.64 20.56 -0.24
CA PRO A 7 22.25 19.34 -0.93
C PRO A 7 22.64 18.12 -0.08
N PRO A 8 21.79 17.09 0.01
CA PRO A 8 22.09 15.90 0.80
C PRO A 8 23.38 15.25 0.28
N ARG A 9 24.24 14.82 1.20
CA ARG A 9 25.49 14.13 0.85
C ARG A 9 25.16 12.82 0.12
N LEU A 10 25.70 12.65 -1.09
CA LEU A 10 25.55 11.42 -1.85
C LEU A 10 26.20 10.25 -1.09
N LEU A 11 25.47 9.15 -0.93
CA LEU A 11 25.99 7.92 -0.34
C LEU A 11 27.11 7.33 -1.22
N PHE A 12 26.89 7.30 -2.53
CA PHE A 12 27.87 6.87 -3.53
C PHE A 12 28.10 7.99 -4.56
N PRO A 13 29.17 8.80 -4.42
CA PRO A 13 29.43 9.94 -5.31
C PRO A 13 29.52 9.57 -6.80
N ALA A 14 29.96 8.34 -7.12
CA ALA A 14 30.04 7.83 -8.49
C ALA A 14 28.67 7.71 -9.19
N LEU A 15 27.56 7.59 -8.43
CA LEU A 15 26.20 7.45 -8.96
C LEU A 15 25.48 8.80 -9.15
N ARG A 16 26.20 9.94 -9.06
CA ARG A 16 25.61 11.28 -9.21
C ARG A 16 24.70 11.45 -10.44
N PRO A 17 25.08 10.99 -11.66
CA PRO A 17 24.21 11.13 -12.82
C PRO A 17 22.87 10.40 -12.65
N LEU A 18 22.90 9.22 -12.02
CA LEU A 18 21.71 8.43 -11.75
C LEU A 18 20.80 9.12 -10.72
N TYR A 19 21.38 9.68 -9.65
CA TYR A 19 20.60 10.41 -8.65
C TYR A 19 19.88 11.62 -9.23
N VAL A 20 20.58 12.44 -10.03
CA VAL A 20 19.97 13.61 -10.69
C VAL A 20 18.86 13.20 -11.66
N PHE A 21 19.04 12.08 -12.37
CA PHE A 21 18.02 11.54 -13.27
C PHE A 21 16.78 11.02 -12.53
N LEU A 22 16.98 10.31 -11.42
CA LEU A 22 15.89 9.68 -10.65
C LEU A 22 15.20 10.65 -9.68
N GLU A 23 15.85 11.73 -9.26
CA GLU A 23 15.31 12.73 -8.34
C GLU A 23 13.88 13.18 -8.70
N PRO A 24 13.58 13.65 -9.92
CA PRO A 24 12.22 14.04 -10.30
C PRO A 24 11.25 12.86 -10.40
N LEU A 25 11.76 11.63 -10.59
CA LEU A 25 10.96 10.41 -10.68
C LEU A 25 10.71 9.74 -9.33
N SER A 26 11.47 10.08 -8.30
CA SER A 26 11.46 9.42 -6.98
C SER A 26 10.04 9.23 -6.44
N TRP A 27 9.24 10.30 -6.45
CA TRP A 27 7.88 10.27 -5.93
C TRP A 27 6.88 9.55 -6.84
N LEU A 28 7.14 9.52 -8.15
CA LEU A 28 6.38 8.68 -9.08
C LEU A 28 6.68 7.19 -8.83
N LEU A 29 7.96 6.83 -8.69
CA LEU A 29 8.38 5.45 -8.45
C LEU A 29 7.81 4.91 -7.14
N ILE A 30 7.88 5.69 -6.05
CA ILE A 30 7.31 5.30 -4.76
C ILE A 30 5.80 5.07 -4.87
N ARG A 31 5.06 6.00 -5.50
CA ARG A 31 3.61 5.83 -5.63
C ARG A 31 3.24 4.62 -6.48
N CYS A 32 3.94 4.40 -7.59
CA CYS A 32 3.68 3.29 -8.49
C CYS A 32 4.02 1.97 -7.80
N ALA A 33 5.17 1.88 -7.12
CA ALA A 33 5.55 0.67 -6.40
C ALA A 33 4.52 0.33 -5.31
N CYS A 34 4.20 1.27 -4.42
CA CYS A 34 3.24 1.02 -3.35
C CYS A 34 1.83 0.73 -3.90
N GLY A 35 1.34 1.57 -4.81
CA GLY A 35 0.00 1.46 -5.38
C GLY A 35 -0.22 0.17 -6.17
N LEU A 36 0.75 -0.24 -7.00
CA LEU A 36 0.62 -1.46 -7.80
C LEU A 36 0.76 -2.73 -6.96
N ILE A 37 1.59 -2.73 -5.92
CA ILE A 37 1.65 -3.87 -4.98
C ILE A 37 0.28 -4.07 -4.33
N LEU A 38 -0.33 -3.00 -3.81
CA LEU A 38 -1.69 -3.04 -3.23
C LEU A 38 -2.71 -3.52 -4.27
N ALA A 39 -2.61 -3.05 -5.52
CA ALA A 39 -3.51 -3.48 -6.57
C ALA A 39 -3.41 -5.00 -6.81
N VAL A 40 -2.22 -5.60 -6.78
CA VAL A 40 -2.07 -7.06 -6.89
C VAL A 40 -2.73 -7.78 -5.71
N HIS A 41 -2.63 -7.26 -4.48
CA HIS A 41 -3.32 -7.83 -3.32
C HIS A 41 -4.84 -7.79 -3.46
N GLY A 42 -5.39 -6.65 -3.88
CA GLY A 42 -6.82 -6.49 -4.11
C GLY A 42 -7.33 -7.35 -5.27
N TRP A 43 -6.53 -7.50 -6.33
CA TRP A 43 -6.84 -8.39 -7.47
C TRP A 43 -6.98 -9.86 -7.03
N GLY A 44 -6.12 -10.30 -6.11
CA GLY A 44 -6.23 -11.62 -5.50
C GLY A 44 -7.52 -11.86 -4.72
N LYS A 45 -8.17 -10.79 -4.23
CA LYS A 45 -9.49 -10.86 -3.57
C LYS A 45 -10.63 -10.86 -4.58
N ILE A 46 -10.51 -10.06 -5.65
CA ILE A 46 -11.49 -10.04 -6.76
C ILE A 46 -11.58 -11.42 -7.42
N THR A 47 -10.44 -12.00 -7.78
CA THR A 47 -10.37 -13.27 -8.52
C THR A 47 -10.87 -14.47 -7.72
N ARG A 48 -10.66 -14.49 -6.40
CA ARG A 48 -11.20 -15.54 -5.51
C ARG A 48 -12.68 -15.34 -5.21
N GLY A 49 -13.15 -14.10 -5.20
CA GLY A 49 -14.53 -13.74 -4.85
C GLY A 49 -14.73 -13.53 -3.35
N ALA A 50 -15.55 -12.54 -2.99
CA ALA A 50 -15.72 -12.12 -1.60
C ALA A 50 -16.27 -13.23 -0.70
N GLN A 51 -17.17 -14.04 -1.22
CA GLN A 51 -17.84 -15.14 -0.52
C GLN A 51 -16.85 -16.26 -0.19
N ALA A 52 -15.94 -16.58 -1.11
CA ALA A 52 -14.91 -17.58 -0.89
C ALA A 52 -13.83 -17.11 0.09
N MET A 53 -13.58 -15.80 0.15
CA MET A 53 -12.61 -15.20 1.07
C MET A 53 -13.16 -15.00 2.48
N ALA A 54 -14.47 -14.81 2.63
CA ALA A 54 -15.12 -14.50 3.91
C ALA A 54 -14.81 -15.50 5.05
N PRO A 55 -14.72 -16.82 4.84
CA PRO A 55 -14.33 -17.76 5.90
C PRO A 55 -12.95 -17.47 6.50
N THR A 56 -12.01 -16.93 5.73
CA THR A 56 -10.70 -16.52 6.25
C THR A 56 -10.85 -15.40 7.26
N PHE A 57 -11.63 -14.38 6.95
CA PHE A 57 -11.90 -13.25 7.86
C PHE A 57 -12.78 -13.66 9.05
N ALA A 58 -13.73 -14.58 8.86
CA ALA A 58 -14.53 -15.11 9.96
C ALA A 58 -13.66 -15.87 10.99
N LYS A 59 -12.67 -16.64 10.52
CA LYS A 59 -11.70 -17.32 11.40
C LYS A 59 -10.83 -16.34 12.19
N LEU A 60 -10.62 -15.13 11.66
CA LEU A 60 -9.93 -14.03 12.36
C LEU A 60 -10.82 -13.32 13.39
N GLY A 61 -12.10 -13.70 13.50
CA GLY A 61 -13.03 -13.13 14.49
C GLY A 61 -13.82 -11.92 14.01
N TYR A 62 -13.82 -11.60 12.71
CA TYR A 62 -14.60 -10.49 12.18
C TYR A 62 -16.08 -10.84 11.99
N GLU A 63 -16.97 -9.98 12.48
CA GLU A 63 -18.43 -10.17 12.43
C GLU A 63 -19.04 -10.03 11.03
N HIS A 64 -18.45 -9.18 10.18
CA HIS A 64 -18.94 -8.88 8.82
C HIS A 64 -17.89 -9.18 7.73
N PRO A 65 -17.50 -10.46 7.57
CA PRO A 65 -16.34 -10.82 6.75
C PRO A 65 -16.52 -10.50 5.27
N VAL A 66 -17.72 -10.70 4.70
CA VAL A 66 -17.98 -10.38 3.29
C VAL A 66 -17.86 -8.87 3.02
N ALA A 67 -18.43 -8.04 3.90
CA ALA A 67 -18.36 -6.59 3.77
C ALA A 67 -16.92 -6.08 3.88
N LEU A 68 -16.13 -6.65 4.79
CA LEU A 68 -14.70 -6.34 4.91
C LEU A 68 -13.92 -6.72 3.66
N VAL A 69 -14.21 -7.86 3.03
CA VAL A 69 -13.54 -8.24 1.78
C VAL A 69 -13.83 -7.23 0.67
N TYR A 70 -15.08 -6.76 0.54
CA TYR A 70 -15.40 -5.71 -0.43
C TYR A 70 -14.74 -4.37 -0.10
N LEU A 71 -14.65 -4.01 1.18
CA LEU A 71 -13.92 -2.82 1.64
C LEU A 71 -12.44 -2.92 1.25
N LEU A 72 -11.79 -4.05 1.53
CA LEU A 72 -10.39 -4.28 1.18
C LEU A 72 -10.17 -4.31 -0.34
N ILE A 73 -11.08 -4.90 -1.12
CA ILE A 73 -11.04 -4.79 -2.57
C ILE A 73 -11.06 -3.32 -3.01
N PHE A 74 -11.94 -2.52 -2.42
CA PHE A 74 -12.03 -1.10 -2.76
C PHE A 74 -10.74 -0.33 -2.41
N VAL A 75 -10.24 -0.52 -1.19
CA VAL A 75 -9.06 0.20 -0.68
C VAL A 75 -7.78 -0.28 -1.37
N GLU A 76 -7.55 -1.58 -1.48
CA GLU A 76 -6.33 -2.14 -2.04
C GLU A 76 -6.31 -2.07 -3.58
N PHE A 77 -7.37 -2.52 -4.26
CA PHE A 77 -7.38 -2.58 -5.73
C PHE A 77 -7.57 -1.19 -6.33
N PHE A 78 -8.74 -0.59 -6.08
CA PHE A 78 -9.08 0.70 -6.69
C PHE A 78 -8.26 1.83 -6.05
N GLY A 79 -8.03 1.78 -4.74
CA GLY A 79 -7.17 2.74 -4.07
C GLY A 79 -5.71 2.60 -4.47
N GLY A 80 -5.18 1.37 -4.60
CA GLY A 80 -3.84 1.13 -5.11
C GLY A 80 -3.62 1.67 -6.52
N ILE A 81 -4.54 1.39 -7.46
CA ILE A 81 -4.52 1.96 -8.81
C ILE A 81 -4.61 3.49 -8.78
N SER A 82 -5.48 4.05 -7.94
CA SER A 82 -5.64 5.51 -7.82
C SER A 82 -4.37 6.17 -7.29
N ILE A 83 -3.71 5.56 -6.29
CA ILE A 83 -2.41 6.03 -5.78
C ILE A 83 -1.36 5.97 -6.89
N ALA A 84 -1.26 4.86 -7.62
CA ALA A 84 -0.32 4.69 -8.73
C ALA A 84 -0.53 5.75 -9.82
N ALA A 85 -1.79 6.03 -10.17
CA ALA A 85 -2.17 7.03 -11.17
C ALA A 85 -2.01 8.48 -10.67
N GLY A 86 -1.90 8.72 -9.35
CA GLY A 86 -1.88 10.06 -8.78
C GLY A 86 -3.26 10.68 -8.53
N LEU A 87 -4.33 9.88 -8.49
CA LEU A 87 -5.70 10.31 -8.29
C LEU A 87 -6.12 10.12 -6.81
N PHE A 88 -6.68 11.18 -6.19
CA PHE A 88 -7.13 11.16 -4.78
C PHE A 88 -6.11 10.51 -3.80
N THR A 89 -4.81 10.69 -4.06
CA THR A 89 -3.72 9.97 -3.38
C THR A 89 -3.79 10.08 -1.86
N ARG A 90 -4.06 11.28 -1.34
CA ARG A 90 -4.17 11.53 0.10
C ARG A 90 -5.29 10.73 0.76
N PHE A 91 -6.43 10.63 0.10
CA PHE A 91 -7.59 9.90 0.62
C PHE A 91 -7.31 8.40 0.67
N PHE A 92 -6.86 7.81 -0.44
CA PHE A 92 -6.57 6.38 -0.50
C PHE A 92 -5.34 6.00 0.32
N ALA A 93 -4.29 6.81 0.36
CA ALA A 93 -3.13 6.54 1.19
C ALA A 93 -3.48 6.53 2.68
N ALA A 94 -4.40 7.41 3.13
CA ALA A 94 -4.89 7.37 4.51
C ALA A 94 -5.69 6.09 4.80
N ALA A 95 -6.56 5.67 3.88
CA ALA A 95 -7.31 4.42 4.02
C ALA A 95 -6.38 3.20 4.09
N VAL A 96 -5.38 3.13 3.21
CA VAL A 96 -4.36 2.06 3.22
C VAL A 96 -3.53 2.12 4.51
N ALA A 97 -3.15 3.30 5.00
CA ALA A 97 -2.41 3.41 6.25
C ALA A 97 -3.20 2.85 7.44
N ILE A 98 -4.50 3.11 7.49
CA ILE A 98 -5.41 2.54 8.51
C ILE A 98 -5.46 1.01 8.36
N GLU A 99 -5.63 0.51 7.14
CA GLU A 99 -5.63 -0.93 6.86
C GLU A 99 -4.34 -1.61 7.33
N MET A 100 -3.18 -1.06 6.96
CA MET A 100 -1.87 -1.56 7.37
C MET A 100 -1.69 -1.51 8.90
N ALA A 101 -2.22 -0.48 9.57
CA ALA A 101 -2.20 -0.40 11.03
C ALA A 101 -3.04 -1.51 11.67
N VAL A 102 -4.24 -1.80 11.15
CA VAL A 102 -5.08 -2.90 11.63
C VAL A 102 -4.36 -4.24 11.43
N ILE A 103 -3.82 -4.49 10.22
CA ILE A 103 -3.06 -5.72 9.94
C ILE A 103 -1.86 -5.86 10.90
N THR A 104 -1.11 -4.79 11.12
CA THR A 104 0.09 -4.82 11.97
C THR A 104 -0.26 -5.02 13.44
N PHE A 105 -1.12 -4.17 14.00
CA PHE A 105 -1.33 -4.10 15.44
C PHE A 105 -2.44 -5.03 15.95
N VAL A 106 -3.43 -5.35 15.12
CA VAL A 106 -4.54 -6.23 15.52
C VAL A 106 -4.27 -7.67 15.12
N HIS A 107 -3.72 -7.89 13.92
CA HIS A 107 -3.50 -9.25 13.44
C HIS A 107 -2.09 -9.78 13.75
N TYR A 108 -1.03 -9.14 13.27
CA TYR A 108 0.31 -9.71 13.39
C TYR A 108 0.97 -9.54 14.76
N TRP A 109 0.60 -8.51 15.53
CA TRP A 109 1.23 -8.26 16.82
C TRP A 109 1.18 -9.46 17.78
N ALA A 110 0.04 -10.16 17.82
CA ALA A 110 -0.14 -11.33 18.67
C ALA A 110 0.15 -12.66 17.94
N ASN A 111 -0.04 -12.73 16.62
CA ASN A 111 0.03 -13.99 15.86
C ASN A 111 1.39 -14.22 15.16
N GLY A 112 2.30 -13.25 15.19
CA GLY A 112 3.53 -13.27 14.40
C GLY A 112 3.28 -12.93 12.93
N PHE A 113 4.35 -12.67 12.17
CA PHE A 113 4.25 -12.30 10.75
C PHE A 113 3.94 -13.51 9.85
N SER A 114 2.99 -13.35 8.92
CA SER A 114 2.63 -14.33 7.89
C SER A 114 2.69 -13.72 6.49
N TRP A 115 3.05 -14.53 5.49
CA TRP A 115 2.96 -14.18 4.06
C TRP A 115 1.63 -14.64 3.42
N LEU A 116 0.80 -15.37 4.18
CA LEU A 116 -0.49 -15.94 3.77
C LEU A 116 -1.66 -15.01 4.08
#